data_AF-A0A258BKU8-F1
#
_entry.id   AF-A0A258BKU8-F1
#
_cell.length_a   1.000
_cell.length_b   1.000
_cell.length_c   1.000
_cell.angle_alpha   90.00
_cell.angle_beta   90.00
_cell.angle_gamma   90.00
#
_symmetry.space_group_name_H-M   'P 1'
#
loop_
_entity.id
_entity.type
_entity.pdbx_description
1 polymer ?
#
loop_
_entity_poly.entity_id
_entity_poly.type
_entity_poly.pdbx_seq_one_letter_code
_entity_poly.pdbx_strand_id
1 'polypeptide(L)'
;VYIYGRLDMSPTLVPPGVGFAWNLGGYLLTPFLQKAGPEVRARMRQRVVDELTTTFASHYTADISLAEALDLKTLQAYNAKATGTKYLINPNK
;
A
#
# COMPACT_ATOMS: atom_id res chain seq x y z
N VAL A 1 -17.74 5.59 -0.06
CA VAL A 1 -16.64 4.93 -0.82
C VAL A 1 -15.34 5.65 -0.52
N TYR A 2 -14.22 4.93 -0.46
CA TYR A 2 -12.91 5.52 -0.17
C TYR A 2 -11.89 5.27 -1.27
N ILE A 3 -11.06 6.27 -1.57
CA ILE A 3 -9.84 6.15 -2.37
C ILE A 3 -8.66 6.10 -1.40
N TYR A 4 -7.91 5.00 -1.42
CA TYR A 4 -6.76 4.77 -0.52
C TYR A 4 -5.40 4.77 -1.25
N GLY A 5 -5.41 5.05 -2.56
CA GLY A 5 -4.21 5.11 -3.39
C GLY A 5 -4.52 5.65 -4.79
N ARG A 6 -3.47 5.91 -5.57
CA ARG A 6 -3.56 6.34 -6.97
C ARG A 6 -2.54 5.59 -7.82
N LEU A 7 -3.01 4.52 -8.46
CA LEU A 7 -2.27 3.87 -9.55
C LEU A 7 -2.55 4.59 -10.88
N ASP A 8 -3.81 4.99 -11.08
CA ASP A 8 -4.20 5.91 -12.14
C ASP A 8 -4.24 7.35 -11.60
N MET A 9 -3.65 8.26 -12.37
CA MET A 9 -3.56 9.69 -12.08
C MET A 9 -4.57 10.52 -12.87
N SER A 10 -5.41 9.88 -13.68
CA SER A 10 -6.52 10.51 -14.39
C SER A 10 -7.57 11.07 -13.42
N PRO A 11 -8.44 12.00 -13.87
CA PRO A 11 -9.54 12.51 -13.05
C PRO A 11 -10.46 11.40 -12.57
N THR A 12 -10.89 11.46 -11.31
CA THR A 12 -11.95 10.57 -10.81
C THR A 12 -13.29 11.00 -11.38
N LEU A 13 -13.92 10.13 -12.16
CA LEU A 13 -15.22 10.39 -12.77
C LEU A 13 -16.34 9.73 -11.96
N VAL A 14 -17.37 10.51 -11.60
CA VAL A 14 -18.63 9.99 -11.05
C VAL A 14 -19.76 10.39 -11.99
N PRO A 15 -20.42 9.43 -12.66
CA PRO A 15 -21.46 9.74 -13.64
C PRO A 15 -22.74 10.25 -12.98
N PRO A 16 -23.57 11.00 -13.72
CA PRO A 16 -24.94 11.28 -13.28
C PRO A 16 -25.73 9.97 -13.09
N GLY A 17 -26.75 9.97 -12.24
CA GLY A 17 -27.64 8.82 -12.03
C GLY A 17 -27.25 7.86 -10.90
N VAL A 18 -26.16 8.12 -10.16
CA VAL A 18 -25.78 7.37 -8.95
C VAL A 18 -26.68 7.64 -7.72
N GLY A 19 -27.76 8.40 -7.90
CA GLY A 19 -28.65 8.86 -6.84
C GLY A 19 -27.99 9.90 -5.93
N PHE A 20 -28.59 10.11 -4.75
CA PHE A 20 -28.18 11.18 -3.82
C PHE A 20 -27.57 10.66 -2.50
N ALA A 21 -27.75 9.38 -2.17
CA ALA A 21 -27.29 8.79 -0.90
C ALA A 21 -25.92 8.13 -1.04
N TRP A 22 -24.88 8.89 -1.37
CA TRP A 22 -23.51 8.39 -1.48
C TRP A 22 -22.47 9.45 -1.12
N ASN A 23 -21.24 9.00 -0.85
CA ASN A 23 -20.09 9.88 -0.58
C ASN A 23 -18.80 9.21 -1.09
N LEU A 24 -17.86 10.01 -1.57
CA LEU A 24 -16.51 9.62 -1.94
C LEU A 24 -15.49 10.44 -1.13
N GLY A 25 -14.55 9.78 -0.46
CA GLY A 25 -13.53 10.44 0.34
C GLY A 25 -12.17 9.75 0.26
N GLY A 26 -11.13 10.43 0.75
CA GLY A 26 -9.81 9.81 0.94
C GLY A 26 -9.80 8.90 2.16
N TYR A 27 -8.99 7.84 2.12
CA TYR A 27 -8.67 7.03 3.29
C TYR A 27 -7.16 6.97 3.49
N LEU A 28 -6.74 7.15 4.74
CA LEU A 28 -5.35 7.02 5.16
C LEU A 28 -5.30 6.14 6.40
N LEU A 29 -4.31 5.23 6.44
CA LEU A 29 -4.14 4.28 7.54
C LEU A 29 -3.84 4.98 8.87
N THR A 30 -2.91 5.94 8.89
CA THR A 30 -2.48 6.60 10.15
C THR A 30 -3.63 7.35 10.84
N PRO A 31 -4.43 8.20 10.15
CA PRO A 31 -5.62 8.82 10.75
C PRO A 31 -6.66 7.81 11.23
N PHE A 32 -6.88 6.72 10.49
CA PHE A 32 -7.77 5.64 10.93
C PHE A 32 -7.28 5.00 12.23
N LEU A 33 -6.00 4.63 12.32
CA LEU A 33 -5.42 4.02 13.51
C LEU A 33 -5.44 4.96 14.72
N GLN A 34 -5.34 6.28 14.51
CA GLN A 34 -5.52 7.28 15.56
C GLN A 34 -6.97 7.26 16.07
N LYS A 35 -7.95 7.32 15.16
CA LYS A 35 -9.38 7.28 15.51
C LYS A 35 -9.80 5.97 16.18
N ALA A 36 -9.24 4.85 15.74
CA ALA A 36 -9.54 3.52 16.29
C ALA A 36 -8.99 3.32 17.72
N GLY A 37 -8.02 4.13 18.15
CA GLY A 37 -7.45 4.06 19.48
C GLY A 37 -6.43 2.93 19.68
N PRO A 38 -5.74 2.94 20.83
CA PRO A 38 -4.58 2.08 21.08
C PRO A 38 -4.92 0.59 21.12
N GLU A 39 -6.07 0.21 21.69
CA GLU A 39 -6.47 -1.20 21.84
C GLU A 39 -6.77 -1.86 20.49
N VAL A 40 -7.59 -1.22 19.65
CA VAL A 40 -7.93 -1.74 18.32
C VAL A 40 -6.66 -1.89 17.48
N ARG A 41 -5.79 -0.88 17.53
CA ARG A 41 -4.49 -0.89 16.86
C ARG A 41 -3.58 -2.02 17.36
N ALA A 42 -3.56 -2.30 18.66
CA ALA A 42 -2.79 -3.40 19.22
C ALA A 42 -3.31 -4.76 18.73
N ARG A 43 -4.62 -4.97 18.75
CA ARG A 43 -5.24 -6.21 18.23
C ARG A 43 -4.95 -6.42 16.74
N MET A 44 -5.01 -5.36 15.93
CA MET A 44 -4.66 -5.42 14.51
C MET A 44 -3.20 -5.84 14.31
N ARG A 45 -2.27 -5.26 15.07
CA ARG A 45 -0.86 -5.64 15.01
C ARG A 45 -0.63 -7.08 15.48
N GLN A 46 -1.30 -7.51 16.54
CA GLN A 46 -1.17 -8.88 17.03
C GLN A 46 -1.55 -9.88 15.96
N ARG A 47 -2.68 -9.67 15.28
CA ARG A 47 -3.09 -10.52 14.16
C ARG A 47 -2.07 -10.52 13.01
N VAL A 48 -1.46 -9.38 12.71
CA VAL A 48 -0.38 -9.31 11.69
C VAL A 48 0.82 -10.16 12.09
N VAL A 49 1.18 -10.18 13.37
CA VAL A 49 2.25 -11.04 13.89
C VAL A 49 1.85 -12.52 13.80
N ASP A 50 0.65 -12.85 14.25
CA ASP A 50 0.15 -14.23 14.31
C ASP A 50 0.02 -14.87 12.91
N GLU A 51 -0.26 -14.07 11.88
CA GLU A 51 -0.48 -14.52 10.49
C GLU A 51 0.61 -13.98 9.53
N LEU A 52 1.80 -13.62 10.04
CA LEU A 52 2.83 -12.89 9.30
C LEU A 52 3.29 -13.60 8.02
N THR A 53 3.45 -14.92 8.11
CA THR A 53 3.94 -15.77 7.01
C THR A 53 2.81 -16.47 6.26
N THR A 54 1.55 -16.20 6.62
CA THR A 54 0.36 -16.76 5.96
C THR A 54 -0.46 -15.66 5.31
N THR A 55 -1.50 -15.15 5.97
CA THR A 55 -2.40 -14.12 5.44
C THR A 55 -1.65 -12.85 5.03
N PHE A 56 -0.59 -12.48 5.77
CA PHE A 56 0.18 -11.26 5.52
C PHE A 56 1.50 -11.51 4.77
N ALA A 57 1.71 -12.72 4.23
CA ALA A 57 2.92 -13.04 3.48
C ALA A 57 3.10 -12.10 2.27
N SER A 58 4.30 -11.55 2.13
CA SER A 58 4.69 -10.72 0.98
C SER A 58 5.74 -11.42 0.13
N HIS A 59 5.59 -11.30 -1.18
CA HIS A 59 6.57 -11.77 -2.15
C HIS A 59 7.37 -10.59 -2.69
N TYR A 60 8.66 -10.81 -2.91
CA TYR A 60 9.59 -9.84 -3.48
C TYR A 60 10.26 -10.45 -4.70
N THR A 61 10.40 -9.67 -5.75
CA THR A 61 11.08 -10.05 -6.99
C THR A 61 12.59 -10.03 -6.82
N ALA A 62 13.10 -9.08 -6.04
CA ALA A 62 14.53 -8.93 -5.79
C ALA A 62 14.79 -8.28 -4.43
N ASP A 63 15.92 -8.65 -3.84
CA ASP A 63 16.56 -8.00 -2.70
C ASP A 63 17.76 -7.17 -3.20
N ILE A 64 17.71 -5.85 -2.99
CA ILE A 64 18.63 -4.88 -3.55
C ILE A 64 19.28 -4.00 -2.47
N SER A 65 20.52 -3.56 -2.70
CA SER A 65 21.21 -2.58 -1.86
C SER A 65 20.69 -1.16 -2.11
N LEU A 66 21.09 -0.20 -1.26
CA LEU A 66 20.80 1.21 -1.50
C LEU A 66 21.43 1.73 -2.80
N ALA A 67 22.62 1.23 -3.15
CA ALA A 67 23.28 1.61 -4.40
C ALA A 67 22.53 1.05 -5.62
N GLU A 68 22.09 -0.21 -5.57
CA GLU A 68 21.27 -0.83 -6.61
C GLU A 68 19.90 -0.14 -6.76
N ALA A 69 19.33 0.41 -5.68
CA ALA A 69 18.09 1.18 -5.77
C ALA A 69 18.24 2.48 -6.58
N LEU A 70 19.46 3.00 -6.73
CA LEU A 70 19.76 4.18 -7.55
C LEU A 70 20.12 3.85 -9.00
N ASP A 71 20.32 2.57 -9.32
CA ASP A 71 20.52 2.13 -10.70
C ASP A 71 19.26 2.40 -11.53
N LEU A 72 19.41 3.04 -12.69
CA LEU A 72 18.29 3.51 -13.50
C LEU A 72 17.38 2.37 -13.94
N LYS A 73 17.95 1.22 -14.30
CA LYS A 73 17.18 0.05 -14.76
C LYS A 73 16.38 -0.54 -13.60
N THR A 74 16.99 -0.66 -12.43
CA THR A 74 16.34 -1.13 -11.19
C THR A 74 15.21 -0.18 -10.77
N LEU A 75 15.46 1.13 -10.81
CA LEU A 75 14.49 2.16 -10.49
C LEU A 75 13.26 2.10 -11.38
N GLN A 76 13.46 2.01 -12.70
CA GLN A 76 12.36 1.90 -13.66
C GLN A 76 11.51 0.65 -13.39
N ALA A 77 12.14 -0.48 -13.06
CA ALA A 77 11.45 -1.73 -12.81
C ALA A 77 10.49 -1.65 -11.61
N TYR A 78 10.93 -1.16 -10.44
CA TYR A 78 10.02 -1.05 -9.29
C TYR A 78 9.08 0.16 -9.39
N ASN A 79 9.44 1.21 -10.13
CA ASN A 79 8.57 2.38 -10.29
C ASN A 79 7.32 2.08 -11.13
N ALA A 80 7.36 1.05 -11.99
CA ALA A 80 6.22 0.60 -12.78
C ALA A 80 5.04 0.12 -11.92
N LYS A 81 5.27 -0.30 -10.66
CA LYS A 81 4.23 -0.77 -9.73
C LYS A 81 3.37 -1.90 -10.32
N ALA A 82 3.99 -2.75 -11.15
CA ALA A 82 3.30 -3.87 -11.77
C ALA A 82 2.99 -4.96 -10.73
N THR A 83 2.01 -5.80 -11.07
CA THR A 83 1.61 -6.91 -10.20
C THR A 83 2.78 -7.89 -10.03
N GLY A 84 3.08 -8.26 -8.79
CA GLY A 84 4.15 -9.23 -8.47
C GLY A 84 5.58 -8.69 -8.59
N THR A 85 5.79 -7.40 -8.86
CA THR A 85 7.13 -6.81 -9.07
C THR A 85 7.60 -5.95 -7.90
N LYS A 86 7.42 -6.41 -6.66
CA LYS A 86 7.83 -5.66 -5.46
C LYS A 86 9.31 -5.90 -5.17
N TYR A 87 10.06 -4.85 -4.83
CA TYR A 87 11.48 -4.93 -4.48
C TYR A 87 11.66 -4.75 -2.97
N LEU A 88 12.61 -5.48 -2.39
CA LEU A 88 13.04 -5.33 -1.00
C LEU A 88 14.39 -4.61 -1.00
N ILE A 89 14.49 -3.50 -0.26
CA ILE A 89 15.77 -2.81 -0.07
C ILE A 89 16.40 -3.31 1.23
N ASN A 90 17.61 -3.86 1.13
CA ASN A 90 18.46 -4.21 2.27
C ASN A 90 19.60 -3.17 2.39
N PRO A 91 19.55 -2.27 3.40
CA PRO A 91 20.55 -1.22 3.54
C PRO A 91 21.97 -1.70 3.85
N ASN A 92 22.15 -2.96 4.28
CA ASN A 92 23.45 -3.52 4.68
C ASN A 92 24.02 -4.50 3.64
N LYS A 93 23.42 -4.59 2.45
CA LYS A 93 23.90 -5.40 1.33
C LYS A 93 25.04 -4.69 0.59
#